data_AF-A0A4P7SUE8-F1
#
_entry.id   AF-A0A4P7SUE8-F1
#
_cell.length_a   1.000
_cell.length_b   1.000
_cell.length_c   1.000
_cell.angle_alpha   90.00
_cell.angle_beta   90.00
_cell.angle_gamma   90.00
#
_symmetry.space_group_name_H-M   'P 1'
#
loop_
_entity.id
_entity.type
_entity.pdbx_description
1 polymer ?
#
loop_
_entity_poly.entity_id
_entity_poly.type
_entity_poly.pdbx_seq_one_letter_code
_entity_poly.pdbx_strand_id
1 'polypeptide(L)'
;MSNIFGAPRAGAPNGPDDARSVPKGDTVGSYNSYLDAQKAVDYLADQQFPVQMVSIVGNDLKMVERVTGRLTYPRVALSGALSGMWFGLFVGVLLSFFSTTPGYFSIVTSVLMGAAFFMLFGIVTYAMQRGKRDFTSTSQVVATSYDVVVSFEAANEARRLLHQLPMTQHDASGAPVGGYTQHDYQNQQPGQGPQRPAGWNDPYGQRMPEAGGQPAGQHAPEAPAQPGQSTQPAGPDESGQPAPRVSGVTYPDLPDGRPQYGLRAADVQKAQQAQEERQHQDGTQQ
;
A
#
# COMPACT_ATOMS: atom_id res chain seq x y z
N MET A 1 -6.26 -14.62 -29.24
CA MET A 1 -6.31 -13.32 -28.54
C MET A 1 -5.31 -12.42 -29.23
N SER A 2 -5.81 -11.57 -30.13
CA SER A 2 -5.01 -10.65 -30.93
C SER A 2 -4.52 -9.51 -30.04
N ASN A 3 -3.21 -9.23 -30.09
CA ASN A 3 -2.62 -8.06 -29.44
C ASN A 3 -3.27 -6.79 -30.01
N ILE A 4 -4.10 -6.13 -29.19
CA ILE A 4 -4.73 -4.83 -29.46
C ILE A 4 -3.75 -3.66 -29.24
N PHE A 5 -2.57 -3.94 -28.67
CA PHE A 5 -1.47 -2.98 -28.61
C PHE A 5 -0.68 -3.07 -29.90
N GLY A 6 -0.90 -2.10 -30.79
CA GLY A 6 -0.15 -1.96 -32.03
C GLY A 6 1.36 -2.00 -31.75
N ALA A 7 2.09 -2.78 -32.54
CA ALA A 7 3.54 -2.78 -32.50
C ALA A 7 4.06 -1.34 -32.74
N PRO A 8 5.05 -0.86 -31.97
CA PRO A 8 5.66 0.42 -32.25
C PRO A 8 6.28 0.39 -33.65
N ARG A 9 5.93 1.38 -34.49
CA ARG A 9 6.62 1.62 -35.76
C ARG A 9 8.09 1.90 -35.45
N ALA A 10 8.96 0.93 -35.73
CA ALA A 10 10.39 1.17 -35.78
C ALA A 10 10.66 2.14 -36.94
N GLY A 11 11.10 3.38 -36.62
CA GLY A 11 11.51 4.36 -37.63
C GLY A 11 10.87 5.76 -37.54
N ALA A 12 10.10 6.09 -36.50
CA ALA A 12 9.76 7.48 -36.24
C ALA A 12 11.01 8.25 -35.76
N PRO A 13 11.16 9.56 -36.07
CA PRO A 13 12.32 10.38 -35.67
C PRO A 13 12.52 10.50 -34.15
N ASN A 14 11.58 10.00 -33.35
CA ASN A 14 11.67 9.83 -31.91
C ASN A 14 11.54 8.32 -31.60
N GLY A 15 12.60 7.71 -31.05
CA GLY A 15 12.76 6.25 -30.93
C GLY A 15 11.80 5.58 -29.92
N PRO A 16 11.83 4.23 -29.84
CA PRO A 16 10.99 3.42 -28.94
C PRO A 16 11.23 3.66 -27.45
N ASP A 17 12.24 4.44 -27.10
CA ASP A 17 12.61 4.77 -25.73
C ASP A 17 11.76 5.90 -25.14
N ASP A 18 11.26 6.83 -25.96
CA ASP A 18 10.36 7.90 -25.50
C ASP A 18 9.04 7.32 -24.98
N ALA A 19 8.50 6.31 -25.65
CA ALA A 19 7.27 5.61 -25.24
C ALA A 19 7.41 4.85 -23.90
N ARG A 20 8.64 4.62 -23.43
CA ARG A 20 8.92 3.95 -22.14
C ARG A 20 9.44 4.90 -21.07
N SER A 21 9.63 6.17 -21.40
CA SER A 21 10.13 7.20 -20.48
C SER A 21 8.99 8.09 -20.00
N VAL A 22 9.13 8.68 -18.81
CA VAL A 22 8.17 9.68 -18.33
C VAL A 22 8.26 10.91 -19.24
N PRO A 23 7.14 11.40 -19.81
CA PRO A 23 7.14 12.56 -20.67
C PRO A 23 7.82 13.77 -20.01
N LYS A 24 8.67 14.46 -20.76
CA LYS A 24 9.36 15.66 -20.29
C LYS A 24 8.52 16.89 -20.62
N GLY A 25 8.32 17.75 -19.63
CA GLY A 25 7.57 18.99 -19.79
C GLY A 25 7.25 19.64 -18.46
N ASP A 26 6.42 20.67 -18.52
CA ASP A 26 5.91 21.38 -17.35
C ASP A 26 4.51 20.87 -16.99
N THR A 27 4.29 20.60 -15.70
CA THR A 27 2.95 20.38 -15.17
C THR A 27 2.16 21.68 -15.26
N VAL A 28 1.02 21.64 -15.95
CA VAL A 28 0.10 22.79 -16.13
C VAL A 28 -1.14 22.68 -15.25
N GLY A 29 -1.42 21.48 -14.72
CA GLY A 29 -2.45 21.24 -13.71
C GLY A 29 -2.34 19.83 -13.13
N SER A 30 -2.81 19.67 -11.89
CA SER A 30 -2.79 18.41 -11.15
C SER A 30 -4.19 18.12 -10.63
N TYR A 31 -4.65 16.88 -10.82
CA TYR A 31 -6.02 16.45 -10.59
C TYR A 31 -6.06 15.15 -9.79
N ASN A 32 -7.10 14.94 -8.98
CA ASN A 32 -7.25 13.70 -8.19
C ASN A 32 -7.86 12.54 -8.98
N SER A 33 -8.53 12.86 -10.09
CA SER A 33 -9.26 11.90 -10.92
C SER A 33 -8.75 11.96 -12.34
N TYR A 34 -8.63 10.78 -12.95
CA TYR A 34 -8.30 10.69 -14.37
C TYR A 34 -9.32 11.41 -15.25
N LEU A 35 -10.59 11.36 -14.88
CA LEU A 35 -11.66 12.03 -15.64
C LEU A 35 -11.51 13.55 -15.61
N ASP A 36 -10.97 14.10 -14.53
CA ASP A 36 -10.77 15.54 -14.40
C ASP A 36 -9.54 16.00 -15.19
N ALA A 37 -8.45 15.25 -15.14
CA ALA A 37 -7.33 15.46 -16.06
C ALA A 37 -7.77 15.33 -17.53
N GLN A 38 -8.63 14.37 -17.85
CA GLN A 38 -9.18 14.19 -19.19
C GLN A 38 -10.00 15.41 -19.64
N LYS A 39 -10.90 15.92 -18.80
CA LYS A 39 -11.66 17.15 -19.09
C LYS A 39 -10.75 18.33 -19.39
N ALA A 40 -9.65 18.48 -18.67
CA ALA A 40 -8.68 19.54 -18.92
C ALA A 40 -8.01 19.39 -20.30
N VAL A 41 -7.66 18.16 -20.69
CA VAL A 41 -7.12 17.89 -22.03
C VAL A 41 -8.16 18.09 -23.12
N ASP A 42 -9.40 17.65 -22.91
CA ASP A 42 -10.52 17.86 -23.84
C ASP A 42 -10.78 19.36 -24.04
N TYR A 43 -10.75 20.15 -22.97
CA TYR A 43 -10.89 21.61 -23.07
C TYR A 43 -9.74 22.26 -23.86
N LEU A 44 -8.50 21.81 -23.65
CA LEU A 44 -7.37 22.27 -24.47
C LEU A 44 -7.61 21.94 -25.95
N ALA A 45 -8.11 20.74 -26.24
CA ALA A 45 -8.45 20.32 -27.61
C ALA A 45 -9.52 21.22 -28.24
N ASP A 46 -10.57 21.56 -27.48
CA ASP A 46 -11.66 22.43 -27.91
C ASP A 46 -11.17 23.85 -28.23
N GLN A 47 -10.17 24.33 -27.49
CA GLN A 47 -9.46 25.60 -27.75
C GLN A 47 -8.40 25.49 -28.86
N GLN A 48 -8.40 24.39 -29.63
CA GLN A 48 -7.47 24.14 -30.75
C GLN A 48 -6.00 24.10 -30.33
N PHE A 49 -5.73 23.81 -29.06
CA PHE A 49 -4.37 23.59 -28.56
C PHE A 49 -3.78 22.30 -29.16
N PRO A 50 -2.48 22.25 -29.49
CA PRO A 50 -1.82 21.04 -30.01
C PRO A 50 -1.73 19.93 -28.95
N VAL A 51 -2.78 19.12 -28.82
CA VAL A 51 -2.87 18.03 -27.83
C VAL A 51 -1.79 16.96 -27.95
N GLN A 52 -1.10 16.89 -29.09
CA GLN A 52 0.05 15.99 -29.29
C GLN A 52 1.22 16.34 -28.35
N MET A 53 1.24 17.57 -27.82
CA MET A 53 2.21 18.06 -26.85
C MET A 53 1.79 17.84 -25.39
N VAL A 54 0.62 17.23 -25.16
CA VAL A 54 0.03 17.04 -23.83
C VAL A 54 0.12 15.58 -23.41
N SER A 55 0.47 15.34 -22.15
CA SER A 55 0.57 14.02 -21.55
C SER A 55 -0.12 14.02 -20.19
N ILE A 56 -0.88 12.96 -19.88
CA ILE A 56 -1.43 12.74 -18.54
C ILE A 56 -0.52 11.76 -17.81
N VAL A 57 0.10 12.19 -16.72
CA VAL A 57 1.04 11.41 -15.92
C VAL A 57 0.37 11.03 -14.59
N GLY A 58 0.21 9.73 -14.35
CA GLY A 58 -0.27 9.22 -13.06
C GLY A 58 0.86 9.16 -12.04
N ASN A 59 0.69 9.87 -10.92
CA ASN A 59 1.66 9.93 -9.84
C ASN A 59 1.28 9.00 -8.68
N ASP A 60 2.27 8.62 -7.87
CA ASP A 60 2.11 7.81 -6.67
C ASP A 60 1.27 6.54 -6.91
N LEU A 61 1.77 5.70 -7.82
CA LEU A 61 1.12 4.45 -8.18
C LEU A 61 1.06 3.51 -6.97
N LYS A 62 -0.15 3.21 -6.55
CA LYS A 62 -0.45 2.25 -5.48
C LYS A 62 -0.92 0.94 -6.11
N MET A 63 -0.27 -0.15 -5.73
CA MET A 63 -0.80 -1.47 -5.99
C MET A 63 -1.88 -1.78 -4.95
N VAL A 64 -3.12 -1.85 -5.39
CA VAL A 64 -4.27 -2.19 -4.55
C VAL A 64 -4.63 -3.65 -4.79
N GLU A 65 -4.51 -4.47 -3.76
CA GLU A 65 -5.03 -5.84 -3.77
C GLU A 65 -6.46 -5.83 -3.23
N ARG A 66 -7.44 -5.98 -4.14
CA ARG A 66 -8.85 -6.06 -3.73
C ARG A 66 -9.19 -7.52 -3.41
N VAL A 67 -9.53 -7.77 -2.16
CA VAL A 67 -10.00 -9.09 -1.69
C VAL A 67 -11.45 -9.28 -2.14
N THR A 68 -11.67 -10.20 -3.07
CA THR A 68 -12.99 -10.45 -3.68
C THR A 68 -13.82 -11.46 -2.88
N GLY A 69 -13.18 -12.30 -2.08
CA GLY A 69 -13.88 -13.25 -1.21
C GLY A 69 -12.99 -14.36 -0.66
N ARG A 70 -13.59 -15.24 0.14
CA ARG A 70 -12.91 -16.44 0.68
C ARG A 70 -12.91 -17.55 -0.35
N LEU A 71 -11.76 -18.19 -0.53
CA LEU A 71 -11.66 -19.41 -1.33
C LEU A 71 -12.03 -20.58 -0.42
N THR A 72 -13.11 -21.30 -0.74
CA THR A 72 -13.63 -22.41 0.07
C THR A 72 -13.77 -23.68 -0.75
N TYR A 73 -13.71 -24.84 -0.10
CA TYR A 73 -13.88 -26.14 -0.76
C TYR A 73 -15.12 -26.24 -1.64
N PRO A 74 -16.33 -25.80 -1.23
CA PRO A 74 -17.51 -25.86 -2.09
C PRO A 74 -17.36 -25.02 -3.36
N ARG A 75 -16.75 -23.84 -3.27
CA ARG A 75 -16.54 -22.96 -4.42
C ARG A 75 -15.56 -23.56 -5.42
N VAL A 76 -14.47 -24.15 -4.93
CA VAL A 76 -13.49 -24.85 -5.77
C VAL A 76 -14.11 -26.08 -6.39
N ALA A 77 -14.81 -26.90 -5.60
CA ALA A 77 -15.51 -28.10 -6.06
C ALA A 77 -16.51 -27.78 -7.18
N LEU A 78 -17.31 -26.72 -7.02
CA LEU A 78 -18.25 -26.25 -8.04
C LEU A 78 -17.52 -25.83 -9.33
N SER A 79 -16.47 -25.02 -9.22
CA SER A 79 -15.70 -24.56 -10.40
C SER A 79 -15.00 -25.71 -11.14
N GLY A 80 -14.50 -26.71 -10.39
CA GLY A 80 -13.94 -27.94 -10.92
C GLY A 80 -15.01 -28.77 -11.63
N ALA A 81 -16.16 -28.96 -11.00
CA ALA A 81 -17.28 -29.70 -11.59
C ALA A 81 -17.76 -29.08 -12.91
N LEU A 82 -17.93 -27.75 -12.96
CA LEU A 82 -18.34 -27.04 -14.17
C LEU A 82 -17.33 -27.19 -15.30
N SER A 83 -16.03 -27.03 -15.00
CA SER A 83 -14.95 -27.28 -15.96
C SER A 83 -14.95 -28.73 -16.44
N GLY A 84 -15.19 -29.67 -15.51
CA GLY A 84 -15.30 -31.09 -15.77
C GLY A 84 -16.50 -31.48 -16.62
N MET A 85 -17.65 -30.82 -16.45
CA MET A 85 -18.83 -31.02 -17.29
C MET A 85 -18.55 -30.60 -18.73
N TRP A 86 -17.88 -29.47 -18.94
CA TRP A 86 -17.50 -29.03 -20.28
C TRP A 86 -16.52 -30.00 -20.96
N PHE A 87 -15.49 -30.43 -20.23
CA PHE A 87 -14.55 -31.43 -20.73
C PHE A 87 -15.24 -32.78 -20.99
N GLY A 88 -16.07 -33.24 -20.06
CA GLY A 88 -16.84 -34.47 -20.17
C GLY A 88 -17.84 -34.42 -21.32
N LEU A 89 -18.46 -33.28 -21.59
CA LEU A 89 -19.33 -33.06 -22.75
C LEU A 89 -18.54 -33.20 -24.04
N PHE A 90 -17.38 -32.55 -24.13
CA PHE A 90 -16.49 -32.66 -25.28
C PHE A 90 -16.07 -34.11 -25.55
N VAL A 91 -15.56 -34.80 -24.52
CA VAL A 91 -15.16 -36.22 -24.62
C VAL A 91 -16.37 -37.10 -24.97
N GLY A 92 -17.54 -36.81 -24.38
CA GLY A 92 -18.78 -37.53 -24.63
C GLY A 92 -19.26 -37.46 -26.06
N VAL A 93 -19.23 -36.26 -26.64
CA VAL A 93 -19.58 -36.05 -28.05
C VAL A 93 -18.60 -36.79 -28.95
N LEU A 94 -17.29 -36.73 -28.65
CA LEU A 94 -16.30 -37.51 -29.41
C LEU A 94 -16.57 -39.01 -29.32
N LEU A 95 -16.77 -39.54 -28.11
CA LEU A 95 -17.06 -40.97 -27.90
C LEU A 95 -18.38 -41.39 -28.56
N SER A 96 -19.38 -40.50 -28.65
CA SER A 96 -20.66 -40.80 -29.28
C SER A 96 -20.57 -41.12 -30.77
N PHE A 97 -19.52 -40.65 -31.46
CA PHE A 97 -19.27 -41.01 -32.86
C PHE A 97 -18.70 -42.43 -33.03
N PHE A 98 -18.10 -42.99 -31.98
CA PHE A 98 -17.44 -44.30 -32.01
C PHE A 98 -18.16 -45.36 -31.18
N SER A 99 -19.19 -45.00 -30.41
CA SER A 99 -19.89 -45.92 -29.52
C SER A 99 -21.05 -46.64 -30.21
N THR A 100 -21.24 -47.92 -29.86
CA THR A 100 -22.38 -48.75 -30.32
C THR A 100 -23.63 -48.55 -29.45
N THR A 101 -23.50 -47.81 -28.34
CA THR A 101 -24.56 -47.43 -27.39
C THR A 101 -25.25 -46.14 -27.86
N PRO A 102 -26.52 -45.87 -27.50
CA PRO A 102 -27.14 -44.59 -27.83
C PRO A 102 -26.27 -43.40 -27.40
N GLY A 103 -25.94 -42.51 -28.33
CA GLY A 103 -24.93 -41.45 -28.13
C GLY A 103 -25.22 -40.53 -26.94
N TYR A 104 -26.48 -40.32 -26.60
CA TYR A 104 -26.86 -39.54 -25.42
C TYR A 104 -26.39 -40.18 -24.10
N PHE A 105 -26.32 -41.51 -24.01
CA PHE A 105 -25.84 -42.20 -22.82
C PHE A 105 -24.33 -41.99 -22.63
N SER A 106 -23.54 -42.09 -23.71
CA SER A 106 -22.11 -41.77 -23.70
C SER A 106 -21.85 -40.32 -23.28
N ILE A 107 -22.67 -39.37 -23.75
CA ILE A 107 -22.55 -37.95 -23.39
C ILE A 107 -22.90 -37.70 -21.92
N VAL A 108 -24.03 -38.22 -21.43
CA VAL A 108 -24.45 -38.00 -20.04
C VAL A 108 -23.45 -38.63 -19.06
N THR A 109 -23.01 -39.86 -19.34
CA THR A 109 -22.04 -40.55 -18.47
C THR A 109 -20.68 -39.85 -18.45
N SER A 110 -20.17 -39.40 -19.60
CA SER A 110 -18.90 -38.67 -19.66
C SER A 110 -18.96 -37.30 -18.98
N VAL A 111 -20.09 -36.58 -19.09
CA VAL A 111 -20.32 -35.30 -18.38
C VAL A 111 -20.29 -35.52 -16.87
N LEU A 112 -21.02 -36.52 -16.36
CA LEU A 112 -21.05 -36.82 -14.93
C LEU A 112 -19.67 -37.26 -14.40
N MET A 113 -18.98 -38.11 -15.16
CA MET A 113 -17.65 -38.59 -14.79
C MET A 113 -16.61 -37.47 -14.84
N GLY A 114 -16.67 -36.61 -15.87
CA GLY A 114 -15.81 -35.43 -16.00
C GLY A 114 -16.04 -34.44 -14.86
N ALA A 115 -17.31 -34.18 -14.51
CA ALA A 115 -17.66 -33.34 -13.38
C ALA A 115 -17.11 -33.88 -12.06
N ALA A 116 -17.33 -35.17 -11.77
CA ALA A 116 -16.84 -35.81 -10.54
C ALA A 116 -15.30 -35.80 -10.48
N PHE A 117 -14.63 -36.14 -11.57
CA PHE A 117 -13.17 -36.18 -11.64
C PHE A 117 -12.55 -34.80 -11.41
N PHE A 118 -12.98 -33.77 -12.15
CA PHE A 118 -12.43 -32.42 -11.99
C PHE A 118 -12.84 -31.75 -10.69
N MET A 119 -14.00 -32.10 -10.13
CA MET A 119 -14.38 -31.68 -8.78
C MET A 119 -13.39 -32.20 -7.75
N LEU A 120 -13.14 -33.53 -7.73
CA LEU A 120 -12.20 -34.15 -6.80
C LEU A 120 -10.77 -33.65 -7.03
N PHE A 121 -10.35 -33.54 -8.29
CA PHE A 121 -9.06 -32.99 -8.66
C PHE A 121 -8.90 -31.56 -8.13
N GLY A 122 -9.87 -30.68 -8.39
CA GLY A 122 -9.86 -29.31 -7.88
C GLY A 122 -9.78 -29.24 -6.35
N ILE A 123 -10.51 -30.10 -5.64
CA ILE A 123 -10.45 -30.19 -4.17
C ILE A 123 -9.05 -30.61 -3.69
N VAL A 124 -8.46 -31.65 -4.30
CA VAL A 124 -7.13 -32.16 -3.93
C VAL A 124 -6.06 -31.10 -4.23
N THR A 125 -6.09 -30.51 -5.42
CA THR A 125 -5.18 -29.45 -5.83
C THR A 125 -5.27 -28.23 -4.92
N TYR A 126 -6.48 -27.83 -4.51
CA TYR A 126 -6.68 -26.77 -3.52
C TYR A 126 -6.18 -27.17 -2.13
N ALA A 127 -6.43 -28.40 -1.68
CA ALA A 127 -5.92 -28.90 -0.40
C ALA A 127 -4.38 -28.87 -0.34
N MET A 128 -3.69 -29.20 -1.45
CA MET A 128 -2.23 -29.12 -1.55
C MET A 128 -1.68 -27.68 -1.49
N GLN A 129 -2.47 -26.69 -1.93
CA GLN A 129 -2.09 -25.27 -1.95
C GLN A 129 -2.63 -24.49 -0.75
N ARG A 130 -3.50 -25.11 0.05
CA ARG A 130 -4.17 -24.51 1.21
C ARG A 130 -3.15 -24.06 2.25
N GLY A 131 -3.39 -22.91 2.86
CA GLY A 131 -2.54 -22.32 3.90
C GLY A 131 -1.67 -21.15 3.45
N LYS A 132 -1.52 -20.91 2.14
CA LYS A 132 -0.80 -19.72 1.64
C LYS A 132 -1.73 -18.56 1.25
N ARG A 133 -2.95 -18.83 0.77
CA ARG A 133 -3.97 -17.82 0.40
C ARG A 133 -5.38 -18.36 0.53
N ASP A 134 -6.08 -18.02 1.62
CA ASP A 134 -7.51 -18.37 1.82
C ASP A 134 -8.48 -17.35 1.19
N PHE A 135 -7.95 -16.48 0.34
CA PHE A 135 -8.67 -15.38 -0.27
C PHE A 135 -8.40 -15.32 -1.77
N THR A 136 -9.44 -15.03 -2.53
CA THR A 136 -9.29 -14.62 -3.94
C THR A 136 -9.12 -13.11 -3.97
N SER A 137 -8.11 -12.65 -4.69
CA SER A 137 -7.79 -11.24 -4.81
C SER A 137 -7.50 -10.87 -6.25
N THR A 138 -7.85 -9.63 -6.60
CA THR A 138 -7.49 -9.00 -7.87
C THR A 138 -6.52 -7.87 -7.59
N SER A 139 -5.32 -7.96 -8.15
CA SER A 139 -4.31 -6.90 -8.06
C SER A 139 -4.55 -5.86 -9.15
N GLN A 140 -4.54 -4.59 -8.78
CA GLN A 140 -4.64 -3.47 -9.71
C GLN A 140 -3.70 -2.35 -9.31
N VAL A 141 -3.25 -1.57 -10.27
CA VAL A 141 -2.41 -0.38 -10.04
C VAL A 141 -3.28 0.85 -10.22
N VAL A 142 -3.29 1.75 -9.23
CA VAL A 142 -4.10 2.97 -9.21
C VAL A 142 -3.20 4.15 -8.87
N ALA A 143 -3.27 5.24 -9.64
CA ALA A 143 -2.55 6.48 -9.31
C ALA A 143 -3.29 7.26 -8.22
N THR A 144 -2.56 8.00 -7.40
CA THR A 144 -3.17 8.86 -6.37
C THR A 144 -3.55 10.23 -6.93
N SER A 145 -2.78 10.72 -7.90
CA SER A 145 -3.04 11.97 -8.62
C SER A 145 -2.61 11.85 -10.08
N TYR A 146 -3.12 12.77 -10.90
CA TYR A 146 -2.93 12.82 -12.33
C TYR A 146 -2.50 14.22 -12.73
N ASP A 147 -1.28 14.35 -13.23
CA ASP A 147 -0.73 15.60 -13.73
C ASP A 147 -0.93 15.71 -15.23
N VAL A 148 -1.40 16.86 -15.69
CA VAL A 148 -1.37 17.22 -17.10
C VAL A 148 -0.06 17.94 -17.35
N VAL A 149 0.83 17.29 -18.09
CA VAL A 149 2.17 17.76 -18.45
C VAL A 149 2.17 18.18 -19.91
N VAL A 150 2.72 19.36 -20.20
CA VAL A 150 2.80 19.91 -21.55
C VAL A 150 4.25 20.20 -21.90
N SER A 151 4.63 20.06 -23.18
CA SER A 151 5.96 20.46 -23.64
C SER A 151 6.30 21.91 -23.22
N PHE A 152 7.57 22.16 -22.87
CA PHE A 152 8.02 23.44 -22.32
C PHE A 152 7.69 24.65 -23.24
N GLU A 153 7.68 24.45 -24.55
CA GLU A 153 7.39 25.49 -25.54
C GLU A 153 5.94 26.00 -25.49
N ALA A 154 4.98 25.14 -25.13
CA ALA A 154 3.55 25.44 -25.17
C ALA A 154 2.90 25.52 -23.77
N ALA A 155 3.67 25.26 -22.70
CA ALA A 155 3.17 25.19 -21.33
C ALA A 155 2.51 26.50 -20.84
N ASN A 156 3.08 27.67 -21.18
CA ASN A 156 2.52 28.96 -20.78
C ASN A 156 1.16 29.25 -21.41
N GLU A 157 0.98 28.85 -22.67
CA GLU A 157 -0.29 28.98 -23.37
C GLU A 157 -1.33 28.01 -22.81
N ALA A 158 -0.96 26.75 -22.58
CA ALA A 158 -1.84 25.77 -21.95
C ALA A 158 -2.32 26.22 -20.58
N ARG A 159 -1.43 26.77 -19.73
CA ARG A 159 -1.82 27.36 -18.43
C ARG A 159 -2.86 28.47 -18.61
N ARG A 160 -2.62 29.42 -19.54
CA ARG A 160 -3.55 30.53 -19.81
C ARG A 160 -4.93 30.04 -20.23
N LEU A 161 -5.01 28.99 -21.04
CA LEU A 161 -6.28 28.38 -21.45
C LEU A 161 -6.96 27.69 -20.28
N LEU A 162 -6.23 26.86 -19.51
CA LEU A 162 -6.78 26.15 -18.36
C LEU A 162 -7.26 27.06 -17.22
N HIS A 163 -6.74 28.29 -17.10
CA HIS A 163 -7.29 29.26 -16.14
C HIS A 163 -8.73 29.68 -16.46
N GLN A 164 -9.18 29.47 -17.70
CA GLN A 164 -10.55 29.76 -18.14
C GLN A 164 -11.47 28.54 -18.04
N LEU A 165 -10.92 27.36 -17.72
CA LEU A 165 -11.70 26.13 -17.55
C LEU A 165 -12.57 26.25 -16.28
N PRO A 166 -13.91 26.20 -16.40
CA PRO A 166 -14.78 26.18 -15.24
C PRO A 166 -14.73 24.80 -14.58
N MET A 167 -13.85 24.64 -13.59
CA MET A 167 -13.73 23.41 -12.80
C MET A 167 -13.88 23.71 -11.31
N THR A 168 -14.43 22.76 -10.55
CA THR A 168 -14.54 22.89 -9.09
C THR A 168 -13.14 22.82 -8.49
N GLN A 169 -12.79 23.71 -7.55
CA GLN A 169 -11.47 23.73 -6.89
C GLN A 169 -11.07 22.40 -6.23
N HIS A 170 -12.04 21.54 -5.92
CA HIS A 170 -11.83 20.21 -5.34
C HIS A 170 -11.32 19.19 -6.38
N ASP A 171 -11.59 19.42 -7.66
CA ASP A 171 -11.15 18.57 -8.77
C ASP A 171 -9.70 18.91 -9.19
N ALA A 172 -9.32 20.19 -9.04
CA ALA A 172 -8.00 20.74 -9.33
C ALA A 172 -7.17 20.98 -8.05
N SER A 173 -6.94 19.94 -7.24
CA SER A 173 -6.03 20.07 -6.10
C SER A 173 -4.59 19.77 -6.52
N GLY A 174 -3.92 20.79 -7.05
CA GLY A 174 -2.48 20.82 -7.11
C GLY A 174 -2.00 22.07 -7.82
N ALA A 175 -1.90 23.14 -7.03
CA ALA A 175 -0.88 24.15 -7.33
C ALA A 175 0.48 23.42 -7.41
N PRO A 176 1.37 23.82 -8.33
CA PRO A 176 2.66 23.18 -8.47
C PRO A 176 3.36 23.21 -7.11
N VAL A 177 3.74 22.04 -6.60
CA VAL A 177 4.61 21.91 -5.44
C VAL A 177 6.02 22.31 -5.89
N GLY A 178 6.19 23.61 -6.11
CA GLY A 178 7.46 24.28 -6.29
C GLY A 178 7.77 25.07 -5.04
N GLY A 179 8.71 24.57 -4.23
CA GLY A 179 9.31 25.30 -3.13
C GLY A 179 8.83 24.86 -1.75
N TYR A 180 9.75 24.26 -0.99
CA TYR A 180 9.67 24.20 0.45
C TYR A 180 9.77 25.64 1.00
N THR A 181 8.67 26.39 1.04
CA THR A 181 8.61 27.58 1.90
C THR A 181 8.47 27.11 3.33
N GLN A 182 9.65 27.00 3.96
CA GLN A 182 9.87 27.09 5.39
C GLN A 182 8.87 28.09 5.98
N HIS A 183 7.87 27.57 6.69
CA HIS A 183 6.94 28.41 7.42
C HIS A 183 7.73 29.06 8.55
N ASP A 184 7.93 30.36 8.41
CA ASP A 184 8.54 31.23 9.38
C ASP A 184 7.60 31.34 10.59
N TYR A 185 7.99 30.72 11.71
CA TYR A 185 7.29 30.83 12.99
C TYR A 185 7.66 32.15 13.65
N GLN A 186 7.24 33.27 13.06
CA GLN A 186 7.43 34.56 13.72
C GLN A 186 6.08 35.29 13.83
N ASN A 187 5.61 35.35 15.08
CA ASN A 187 4.42 36.04 15.58
C ASN A 187 3.05 35.38 15.32
N GLN A 188 2.73 34.35 16.13
CA GLN A 188 1.34 34.05 16.48
C GLN A 188 1.15 34.26 17.99
N GLN A 189 0.40 35.31 18.32
CA GLN A 189 -0.19 35.52 19.64
C GLN A 189 -0.95 34.25 20.07
N PRO A 190 -0.91 33.85 21.36
CA PRO A 190 -1.68 32.70 21.84
C PRO A 190 -3.18 33.02 21.83
N GLY A 191 -3.82 32.76 20.69
CA GLY A 191 -5.27 32.75 20.53
C GLY A 191 -5.86 31.48 21.12
N GLN A 192 -6.86 31.64 21.97
CA GLN A 192 -7.58 30.59 22.68
C GLN A 192 -8.05 29.48 21.72
N GLY A 193 -7.69 28.23 22.04
CA GLY A 193 -8.19 27.05 21.33
C GLY A 193 -9.71 26.92 21.44
N PRO A 194 -10.36 26.19 20.52
CA PRO A 194 -11.81 26.03 20.50
C PRO A 194 -12.33 25.51 21.85
N GLN A 195 -13.31 26.23 22.41
CA GLN A 195 -13.90 25.90 23.71
C GLN A 195 -14.61 24.54 23.65
N ARG A 196 -14.23 23.67 24.59
CA ARG A 196 -14.79 22.33 24.76
C ARG A 196 -16.26 22.42 25.22
N PRO A 197 -17.19 21.65 24.64
CA PRO A 197 -18.59 21.62 25.08
C PRO A 197 -18.71 21.17 26.55
N ALA A 198 -19.55 21.86 27.32
CA ALA A 198 -19.69 21.70 28.78
C ALA A 198 -20.23 20.34 29.27
N GLY A 199 -20.51 19.38 28.36
CA GLY A 199 -21.04 18.05 28.69
C GLY A 199 -20.05 16.91 28.53
N TRP A 200 -18.78 17.18 28.23
CA TRP A 200 -17.78 16.16 27.95
C TRP A 200 -16.93 15.88 29.20
N ASN A 201 -17.15 14.73 29.85
CA ASN A 201 -16.32 14.24 30.97
C ASN A 201 -15.24 13.28 30.46
N ASP A 202 -13.96 13.50 30.83
CA ASP A 202 -12.82 12.61 30.54
C ASP A 202 -12.91 11.29 31.32
N PRO A 203 -13.11 10.12 30.66
CA PRO A 203 -13.09 8.83 31.35
C PRO A 203 -11.68 8.33 31.69
N TYR A 204 -10.63 9.10 31.37
CA TYR A 204 -9.22 8.71 31.56
C TYR A 204 -8.39 9.75 32.32
N GLY A 205 -9.04 10.72 32.99
CA GLY A 205 -8.38 11.72 33.82
C GLY A 205 -7.88 11.16 35.15
N GLN A 206 -6.59 11.33 35.41
CA GLN A 206 -5.85 10.82 36.56
C GLN A 206 -6.45 11.27 37.91
N ARG A 207 -6.62 10.33 38.83
CA ARG A 207 -6.99 10.60 40.23
C ARG A 207 -5.71 10.87 41.04
N MET A 208 -5.30 12.13 41.15
CA MET A 208 -4.37 12.57 42.20
C MET A 208 -5.15 12.73 43.51
N PRO A 209 -4.77 12.08 44.62
CA PRO A 209 -5.28 12.47 45.94
C PRO A 209 -4.44 13.63 46.46
N GLU A 210 -4.93 14.85 46.20
CA GLU A 210 -4.49 16.07 46.87
C GLU A 210 -4.99 16.08 48.32
N ALA A 211 -4.11 16.57 49.18
CA ALA A 211 -4.31 16.73 50.60
C ALA A 211 -5.44 17.73 50.93
N GLY A 212 -6.27 17.35 51.91
CA GLY A 212 -6.71 18.22 53.00
C GLY A 212 -7.74 19.34 52.72
N GLY A 213 -8.94 19.18 53.31
CA GLY A 213 -9.87 20.29 53.56
C GLY A 213 -11.23 19.86 54.11
N GLN A 214 -11.33 19.65 55.43
CA GLN A 214 -12.60 19.43 56.17
C GLN A 214 -13.44 20.71 56.30
N PRO A 215 -14.77 20.64 56.51
CA PRO A 215 -15.53 21.73 57.11
C PRO A 215 -15.71 21.56 58.63
N ALA A 216 -15.43 22.65 59.34
CA ALA A 216 -15.95 23.14 60.62
C ALA A 216 -16.48 22.15 61.70
N GLY A 217 -15.78 22.12 62.84
CA GLY A 217 -16.29 21.61 64.12
C GLY A 217 -15.32 21.85 65.29
N GLN A 218 -15.45 23.01 65.93
CA GLN A 218 -15.28 23.29 67.38
C GLN A 218 -13.97 22.95 68.14
N HIS A 219 -13.38 24.02 68.71
CA HIS A 219 -12.60 24.16 69.95
C HIS A 219 -11.05 23.99 69.90
N ALA A 220 -10.38 24.92 70.58
CA ALA A 220 -8.94 24.99 70.87
C ALA A 220 -8.78 25.41 72.36
N PRO A 221 -7.56 25.49 72.96
CA PRO A 221 -6.26 24.90 72.62
C PRO A 221 -5.57 24.20 73.83
N GLU A 222 -4.57 23.33 73.63
CA GLU A 222 -3.35 23.33 74.47
C GLU A 222 -2.20 22.51 73.86
N ALA A 223 -0.97 22.92 74.18
CA ALA A 223 0.30 22.52 73.56
C ALA A 223 1.04 21.39 74.38
N PRO A 224 2.37 21.20 74.29
CA PRO A 224 3.04 20.22 73.41
C PRO A 224 4.01 19.25 74.16
N ALA A 225 4.47 18.16 73.51
CA ALA A 225 5.87 17.65 73.58
C ALA A 225 6.10 16.30 72.84
N GLN A 226 7.15 16.30 72.00
CA GLN A 226 8.19 15.31 71.61
C GLN A 226 8.37 13.98 72.41
N PRO A 227 9.28 13.02 72.02
CA PRO A 227 10.03 12.80 70.75
C PRO A 227 10.20 11.29 70.34
N GLY A 228 10.78 11.04 69.14
CA GLY A 228 11.94 10.13 69.03
C GLY A 228 11.85 8.77 68.29
N GLN A 229 12.81 8.61 67.37
CA GLN A 229 13.61 7.40 67.01
C GLN A 229 13.16 6.36 65.96
N SER A 230 13.81 6.49 64.79
CA SER A 230 14.55 5.48 63.99
C SER A 230 14.35 3.98 64.21
N THR A 231 14.22 3.22 63.12
CA THR A 231 15.21 2.19 62.70
C THR A 231 14.92 1.60 61.32
N GLN A 232 15.99 1.26 60.62
CA GLN A 232 16.07 0.50 59.37
C GLN A 232 16.53 -0.93 59.71
N PRO A 233 16.18 -1.96 58.92
CA PRO A 233 17.24 -2.82 58.36
C PRO A 233 16.94 -3.39 56.95
N ALA A 234 17.97 -3.99 56.36
CA ALA A 234 18.08 -4.49 54.98
C ALA A 234 17.87 -6.01 54.82
N GLY A 235 17.61 -6.49 53.59
CA GLY A 235 17.86 -7.89 53.14
C GLY A 235 16.75 -8.54 52.26
N PRO A 236 17.05 -9.55 51.40
CA PRO A 236 16.78 -9.49 49.94
C PRO A 236 15.97 -10.67 49.31
N ASP A 237 15.76 -10.53 47.98
CA ASP A 237 15.55 -11.56 46.93
C ASP A 237 14.17 -12.17 46.58
N GLU A 238 14.04 -12.41 45.26
CA GLU A 238 13.28 -13.43 44.50
C GLU A 238 11.97 -13.12 43.72
N SER A 239 12.14 -13.22 42.38
CA SER A 239 11.25 -13.85 41.38
C SER A 239 10.06 -13.07 40.78
N GLY A 240 10.33 -12.30 39.74
CA GLY A 240 9.34 -11.85 38.75
C GLY A 240 9.46 -12.65 37.44
N GLN A 241 8.41 -13.39 37.09
CA GLN A 241 8.34 -14.22 35.87
C GLN A 241 7.58 -13.46 34.77
N PRO A 242 8.16 -13.17 33.58
CA PRO A 242 7.41 -12.57 32.49
C PRO A 242 6.85 -13.60 31.49
N ALA A 243 5.65 -13.29 30.98
CA ALA A 243 4.81 -14.02 30.03
C ALA A 243 5.47 -14.34 28.65
N PRO A 244 4.95 -15.29 27.86
CA PRO A 244 5.66 -15.83 26.68
C PRO A 244 5.68 -14.86 25.50
N ARG A 245 6.85 -14.70 24.87
CA ARG A 245 7.04 -13.89 23.66
C ARG A 245 6.72 -14.70 22.41
N VAL A 246 5.95 -14.09 21.50
CA VAL A 246 5.67 -14.56 20.15
C VAL A 246 6.99 -14.65 19.36
N SER A 247 7.28 -15.82 18.78
CA SER A 247 8.49 -16.06 17.99
C SER A 247 8.50 -15.19 16.72
N GLY A 248 9.30 -14.12 16.76
CA GLY A 248 9.67 -13.33 15.59
C GLY A 248 10.77 -14.00 14.79
N VAL A 249 10.71 -13.84 13.47
CA VAL A 249 11.77 -14.22 12.53
C VAL A 249 13.05 -13.44 12.89
N THR A 250 14.12 -14.16 13.23
CA THR A 250 15.45 -13.58 13.51
C THR A 250 16.21 -13.40 12.21
N TYR A 251 16.57 -12.17 11.88
CA TYR A 251 17.48 -11.87 10.76
C TYR A 251 18.92 -11.74 11.31
N PRO A 252 19.94 -12.24 10.60
CA PRO A 252 21.32 -12.03 11.01
C PRO A 252 21.73 -10.56 10.80
N ASP A 253 22.08 -9.88 11.89
CA ASP A 253 22.61 -8.52 11.88
C ASP A 253 24.04 -8.47 11.29
N LEU A 254 24.47 -7.28 10.85
CA LEU A 254 25.91 -7.05 10.60
C LEU A 254 26.69 -7.22 11.91
N PRO A 255 28.01 -7.50 11.85
CA PRO A 255 28.86 -7.68 13.04
C PRO A 255 28.92 -6.47 13.99
N ASP A 256 28.33 -5.33 13.63
CA ASP A 256 28.17 -4.12 14.45
C ASP A 256 26.74 -3.92 15.01
N GLY A 257 25.83 -4.89 14.81
CA GLY A 257 24.49 -4.92 15.41
C GLY A 257 23.45 -4.01 14.76
N ARG A 258 23.67 -3.54 13.53
CA ARG A 258 22.70 -2.71 12.80
C ARG A 258 21.86 -3.54 11.82
N PRO A 259 20.55 -3.28 11.70
CA PRO A 259 19.67 -4.01 10.78
C PRO A 259 19.94 -3.65 9.31
N GLN A 260 19.93 -4.66 8.44
CA GLN A 260 20.23 -4.56 7.00
C GLN A 260 19.06 -4.03 6.15
N TYR A 261 18.56 -2.84 6.43
CA TYR A 261 17.60 -2.19 5.53
C TYR A 261 18.22 -0.91 4.94
N GLY A 262 18.23 -0.80 3.60
CA GLY A 262 18.56 0.44 2.88
C GLY A 262 19.94 0.54 2.22
N LEU A 263 20.77 -0.51 2.22
CA LEU A 263 22.03 -0.49 1.45
C LEU A 263 21.76 -0.78 -0.03
N ARG A 264 22.20 0.11 -0.93
CA ARG A 264 22.23 -0.20 -2.36
C ARG A 264 23.32 -1.26 -2.57
N ALA A 265 23.07 -2.26 -3.41
CA ALA A 265 24.03 -3.34 -3.68
C ALA A 265 25.44 -2.83 -4.04
N ALA A 266 25.52 -1.64 -4.66
CA ALA A 266 26.77 -0.96 -4.97
C ALA A 266 27.60 -0.56 -3.73
N ASP A 267 26.95 -0.20 -2.61
CA ASP A 267 27.62 0.22 -1.38
C ASP A 267 28.24 -0.98 -0.66
N VAL A 268 27.59 -2.14 -0.72
CA VAL A 268 28.10 -3.42 -0.18
C VAL A 268 29.34 -3.88 -0.95
N GLN A 269 29.32 -3.78 -2.28
CA GLN A 269 30.46 -4.14 -3.14
C GLN A 269 31.66 -3.22 -2.93
N LYS A 270 31.42 -1.92 -2.71
CA LYS A 270 32.48 -0.94 -2.44
C LYS A 270 33.12 -1.16 -1.06
N ALA A 271 32.32 -1.58 -0.07
CA ALA A 271 32.83 -1.92 1.26
C ALA A 271 33.70 -3.20 1.23
N GLN A 272 33.33 -4.19 0.44
CA GLN A 272 34.11 -5.43 0.27
C GLN A 272 35.45 -5.17 -0.43
N GLN A 273 35.47 -4.37 -1.50
CA GLN A 273 36.72 -3.98 -2.18
C GLN A 273 37.67 -3.20 -1.26
N ALA A 274 37.14 -2.28 -0.45
CA ALA A 274 37.94 -1.53 0.51
C ALA A 274 38.48 -2.39 1.68
N GLN A 275 37.95 -3.60 1.87
CA GLN A 275 38.42 -4.55 2.86
C GLN A 275 39.52 -5.46 2.28
N GLU A 276 39.39 -5.86 1.00
CA GLU A 276 40.41 -6.60 0.27
C GLU A 276 41.68 -5.77 0.02
N GLU A 277 41.55 -4.48 -0.25
CA GLU A 277 42.71 -3.58 -0.41
C GLU A 277 43.51 -3.40 0.89
N ARG A 278 42.85 -3.41 2.05
CA ARG A 278 43.52 -3.34 3.35
C ARG A 278 44.26 -4.63 3.71
N GLN A 279 43.71 -5.79 3.33
CA GLN A 279 44.37 -7.08 3.56
C GLN A 279 45.59 -7.28 2.66
N HIS A 280 45.59 -6.73 1.44
CA HIS A 280 46.76 -6.77 0.56
C HIS A 280 47.89 -5.84 1.01
N GLN A 281 47.59 -4.71 1.66
CA GLN A 281 48.63 -3.82 2.19
C GLN A 281 49.37 -4.40 3.40
N ASP A 282 48.71 -5.21 4.24
CA ASP A 282 49.32 -5.81 5.43
C ASP A 282 50.18 -7.04 5.11
N GLY A 283 50.00 -7.64 3.93
CA GLY A 283 50.75 -8.81 3.46
C GLY A 283 52.11 -8.51 2.81
N THR A 284 52.52 -7.24 2.70
CA THR A 284 53.77 -6.85 1.99
C THR A 284 54.88 -6.32 2.91
N GLN A 285 54.71 -6.40 4.24
CA GLN A 285 55.75 -6.12 5.22
C GLN A 285 56.06 -7.36 6.08
N GLN A 286 56.58 -8.41 5.44
CA GLN A 286 57.46 -9.41 6.05
C GLN A 286 58.58 -9.75 5.08
#